data_AF-A0AAN5CDG5-F1
#
_entry.id   AF-A0AAN5CDG5-F1
#
_cell.length_a   1.000
_cell.length_b   1.000
_cell.length_c   1.000
_cell.angle_alpha   90.00
_cell.angle_beta   90.00
_cell.angle_gamma   90.00
#
_symmetry.space_group_name_H-M   'P 1'
#
loop_
_entity.id
_entity.type
_entity.pdbx_description
1 polymer ?
#
loop_
_entity_poly.entity_id
_entity_poly.type
_entity_poly.pdbx_seq_one_letter_code
_entity_poly.pdbx_strand_id
1 'polypeptide(L)'
;MTADAVMEPTETDALRADEGSAPEADERGARRATRPLRALATHLERANKMLLDRLRRSTADIFSSRLVRRMAPALLVLTLIVYLCLGATAFFFFENSHNEAIVRRHSMNVNVNRRHYARAISSRIFNDTRNLLIIIDRDQTDRVHQLLVDSLRKYEDRLDIKVLVATQWNLLNSFNYAYGLLLTLGHDSKIPETIGGQVFSLVYTLIGVPLFFGTVFVVVRYTIFPHFTPLLSTSRRRWLAFFLVSAFLFLWTILLSLLLYSRTGRDYWTALYVAVFASMTIQINRGTSTLPLPPLYLLSILLMVTVSLGLLILLALIVCDAYAKCCMRRSSRLHADDVVAAAEASAHKPKVTVIVDEAGESHIAH
;
A
#
# COMPACT_ATOMS: atom_id res chain seq x y z
N MET A 1 -15.11 32.28 49.93
CA MET A 1 -15.43 30.85 50.13
C MET A 1 -14.23 30.06 49.64
N THR A 2 -13.11 30.06 50.37
CA THR A 2 -12.70 29.04 51.38
C THR A 2 -12.77 27.64 50.78
N ALA A 3 -11.69 27.10 50.20
CA ALA A 3 -10.50 26.51 50.85
C ALA A 3 -10.88 25.30 51.71
N ASP A 4 -10.64 24.09 51.17
CA ASP A 4 -10.53 22.85 51.95
C ASP A 4 -9.27 22.11 51.50
N ALA A 5 -8.22 22.30 52.29
CA ALA A 5 -7.03 21.48 52.32
C ALA A 5 -7.24 20.42 53.41
N VAL A 6 -7.17 19.15 53.03
CA VAL A 6 -7.21 18.03 53.98
C VAL A 6 -5.77 17.75 54.43
N MET A 7 -5.55 17.98 55.73
CA MET A 7 -4.35 17.72 56.49
C MET A 7 -4.77 16.81 57.66
N GLU A 8 -4.06 15.69 57.87
CA GLU A 8 -3.75 15.04 59.16
C GLU A 8 -3.26 13.58 58.94
N PRO A 9 -2.57 12.92 59.91
CA PRO A 9 -1.66 13.47 60.92
C PRO A 9 -0.31 12.73 60.97
N THR A 10 0.66 13.42 61.56
CA THR A 10 1.88 12.88 62.17
C THR A 10 1.56 12.02 63.39
N GLU A 11 2.09 10.80 63.42
CA GLU A 11 2.25 10.03 64.66
C GLU A 11 3.73 9.65 64.81
N THR A 12 4.26 10.10 65.94
CA THR A 12 5.64 10.07 66.42
C THR A 12 6.06 8.70 66.94
N ASP A 13 7.36 8.41 66.81
CA ASP A 13 8.21 7.75 67.80
C ASP A 13 7.63 6.56 68.59
N ALA A 14 7.95 5.35 68.13
CA ALA A 14 8.26 4.24 69.03
C ALA A 14 9.12 3.19 68.32
N LEU A 15 10.03 2.58 69.08
CA LEU A 15 10.85 1.40 68.78
C LEU A 15 12.21 1.66 68.12
N ARG A 16 13.09 2.26 68.93
CA ARG A 16 14.43 1.68 69.17
C ARG A 16 14.28 0.23 69.64
N ALA A 17 14.83 -0.73 68.91
CA ALA A 17 15.47 -1.93 69.46
C ALA A 17 16.16 -2.73 68.34
N ASP A 18 17.35 -3.22 68.65
CA ASP A 18 18.04 -4.35 68.04
C ASP A 18 18.71 -4.18 66.66
N GLU A 19 19.88 -3.52 66.68
CA GLU A 19 21.01 -3.89 65.82
C GLU A 19 21.53 -5.27 66.23
N GLY A 20 20.81 -6.32 65.83
CA GLY A 20 21.23 -7.71 65.91
C GLY A 20 22.03 -8.11 64.67
N SER A 21 23.32 -8.29 64.85
CA SER A 21 24.28 -8.96 63.97
C SER A 21 23.67 -10.10 63.12
N ALA A 22 23.63 -9.91 61.79
CA ALA A 22 23.32 -10.95 60.81
C ALA A 22 24.52 -11.18 59.87
N PRO A 23 24.74 -12.41 59.39
CA PRO A 23 26.07 -12.91 59.05
C PRO A 23 26.51 -12.50 57.64
N GLU A 24 27.64 -11.81 57.57
CA GLU A 24 28.35 -11.37 56.35
C GLU A 24 29.10 -12.53 55.64
N ALA A 25 28.54 -13.73 55.68
CA ALA A 25 29.22 -14.98 55.34
C ALA A 25 28.47 -15.84 54.30
N ASP A 26 27.85 -15.26 53.27
CA ASP A 26 27.42 -16.07 52.11
C ASP A 26 27.31 -15.33 50.75
N GLU A 27 27.74 -14.07 50.63
CA GLU A 27 27.73 -13.39 49.31
C GLU A 27 28.90 -13.76 48.39
N ARG A 28 29.97 -14.36 48.93
CA ARG A 28 31.15 -14.74 48.14
C ARG A 28 30.94 -16.04 47.35
N GLY A 29 30.00 -16.90 47.78
CA GLY A 29 29.62 -18.14 47.08
C GLY A 29 28.81 -17.87 45.81
N ALA A 30 27.77 -17.04 45.90
CA ALA A 30 26.90 -16.69 44.77
C ALA A 30 27.62 -15.92 43.64
N ARG A 31 28.66 -15.13 43.97
CA ARG A 31 29.51 -14.43 42.99
C ARG A 31 30.50 -15.34 42.27
N ARG A 32 30.75 -16.57 42.75
CA ARG A 32 31.61 -17.56 42.07
C ARG A 32 30.84 -18.40 41.05
N ALA A 33 29.57 -18.71 41.31
CA ALA A 33 28.74 -19.52 40.41
C ALA A 33 28.26 -18.79 39.14
N THR A 34 28.20 -17.46 39.15
CA THR A 34 27.70 -16.63 38.02
C THR A 34 28.77 -16.23 37.00
N ARG A 35 30.06 -16.40 37.33
CA ARG A 35 31.19 -16.13 36.41
C ARG A 35 31.20 -17.01 35.15
N PRO A 36 30.99 -18.35 35.21
CA PRO A 36 30.96 -19.17 34.00
C PRO A 36 29.75 -18.85 33.11
N LEU A 37 28.60 -18.51 33.69
CA LEU A 37 27.40 -18.14 32.93
C LEU A 37 27.56 -16.81 32.18
N ARG A 38 28.24 -15.81 32.77
CA ARG A 38 28.58 -14.57 32.07
C ARG A 38 29.60 -14.79 30.95
N ALA A 39 30.58 -15.68 31.16
CA ALA A 39 31.52 -16.05 30.11
C ALA A 39 30.80 -16.73 28.93
N LEU A 40 29.84 -17.63 29.21
CA LEU A 40 29.07 -18.33 28.19
C LEU A 40 28.12 -17.39 27.42
N ALA A 41 27.50 -16.43 28.10
CA ALA A 41 26.67 -15.40 27.46
C ALA A 41 27.48 -14.50 26.52
N THR A 42 28.68 -14.06 26.92
CA THR A 42 29.54 -13.24 26.05
C THR A 42 30.09 -14.05 24.87
N HIS A 43 30.34 -15.35 25.03
CA HIS A 43 30.70 -16.24 23.93
C HIS A 43 29.54 -16.46 22.94
N LEU A 44 28.30 -16.64 23.43
CA LEU A 44 27.12 -16.72 22.58
C LEU A 44 26.87 -15.43 21.82
N GLU A 45 27.02 -14.27 22.47
CA GLU A 45 26.83 -12.98 21.81
C GLU A 45 27.88 -12.73 20.72
N ARG A 46 29.14 -13.10 20.97
CA ARG A 46 30.20 -13.05 19.95
C ARG A 46 29.92 -14.01 18.80
N ALA A 47 29.51 -15.25 19.10
CA ALA A 47 29.17 -16.24 18.08
C ALA A 47 28.00 -15.77 17.20
N ASN A 48 26.98 -15.18 17.82
CA ASN A 48 25.80 -14.67 17.11
C ASN A 48 26.14 -13.45 16.23
N LYS A 49 26.97 -12.52 16.74
CA LYS A 49 27.54 -11.42 15.92
C LYS A 49 28.37 -11.95 14.75
N MET A 50 29.21 -12.96 14.98
CA MET A 50 30.03 -13.57 13.92
C MET A 50 29.17 -14.28 12.86
N LEU A 51 28.10 -14.95 13.26
CA LEU A 51 27.14 -15.61 12.35
C LEU A 51 26.36 -14.59 11.53
N LEU A 52 25.84 -13.54 12.18
CA LEU A 52 25.15 -12.44 11.50
C LEU A 52 26.07 -11.73 10.51
N ASP A 53 27.32 -11.48 10.87
CA ASP A 53 28.29 -10.88 9.96
C ASP A 53 28.66 -11.80 8.79
N ARG A 54 28.74 -13.12 9.01
CA ARG A 54 28.96 -14.10 7.93
C ARG A 54 27.76 -14.17 6.99
N LEU A 55 26.54 -14.19 7.50
CA LEU A 55 25.31 -14.15 6.70
C LEU A 55 25.21 -12.82 5.93
N ARG A 56 25.55 -11.70 6.56
CA ARG A 56 25.58 -10.37 5.93
C ARG A 56 26.63 -10.28 4.82
N ARG A 57 27.82 -10.85 5.01
CA ARG A 57 28.87 -10.88 3.98
C ARG A 57 28.51 -11.84 2.85
N SER A 58 28.00 -13.04 3.17
CA SER A 58 27.56 -14.02 2.18
C SER A 58 26.41 -13.49 1.32
N THR A 59 25.45 -12.78 1.92
CA THR A 59 24.38 -12.12 1.15
C THR A 59 24.92 -10.91 0.38
N ALA A 60 25.79 -10.09 0.97
CA ALA A 60 26.39 -8.95 0.27
C ALA A 60 27.23 -9.36 -0.95
N ASP A 61 27.95 -10.48 -0.90
CA ASP A 61 28.79 -10.96 -2.01
C ASP A 61 27.95 -11.56 -3.16
N ILE A 62 26.82 -12.21 -2.86
CA ILE A 62 25.88 -12.69 -3.88
C ILE A 62 25.21 -11.49 -4.60
N PHE A 63 24.88 -10.42 -3.85
CA PHE A 63 24.33 -9.17 -4.39
C PHE A 63 25.39 -8.16 -4.89
N SER A 64 26.68 -8.47 -4.74
CA SER A 64 27.82 -7.61 -5.10
C SER A 64 28.11 -7.62 -6.60
N SER A 65 27.78 -8.73 -7.30
CA SER A 65 28.04 -8.81 -8.72
C SER A 65 27.24 -7.74 -9.49
N ARG A 66 27.94 -6.94 -10.31
CA ARG A 66 27.33 -5.87 -11.12
C ARG A 66 26.21 -6.40 -12.02
N LEU A 67 26.31 -7.67 -12.42
CA LEU A 67 25.30 -8.37 -13.22
C LEU A 67 24.01 -8.59 -12.42
N VAL A 68 24.10 -9.10 -11.18
CA VAL A 68 22.92 -9.32 -10.32
C VAL A 68 22.24 -7.99 -10.02
N ARG A 69 22.98 -6.92 -9.75
CA ARG A 69 22.38 -5.60 -9.50
C ARG A 69 21.65 -5.02 -10.73
N ARG A 70 22.13 -5.34 -11.93
CA ARG A 70 21.49 -4.93 -13.20
C ARG A 70 20.28 -5.80 -13.57
N MET A 71 20.33 -7.09 -13.24
CA MET A 71 19.28 -8.06 -13.56
C MET A 71 18.20 -8.16 -12.47
N ALA A 72 18.49 -7.74 -11.24
CA ALA A 72 17.59 -7.83 -10.10
C ALA A 72 16.22 -7.18 -10.36
N PRO A 73 16.10 -5.97 -10.94
CA PRO A 73 14.79 -5.40 -11.25
C PRO A 73 14.00 -6.26 -12.24
N ALA A 74 14.66 -6.79 -13.28
CA ALA A 74 14.01 -7.65 -14.27
C ALA A 74 13.56 -9.00 -13.66
N LEU A 75 14.40 -9.60 -12.81
CA LEU A 75 14.09 -10.84 -12.13
C LEU A 75 12.95 -10.68 -11.12
N LEU A 76 12.89 -9.56 -10.40
CA LEU A 76 11.77 -9.24 -9.51
C LEU A 76 10.47 -9.02 -10.27
N VAL A 77 10.51 -8.30 -11.40
CA VAL A 77 9.34 -8.13 -12.27
C VAL A 77 8.88 -9.48 -12.83
N LEU A 78 9.80 -10.34 -13.28
CA LEU A 78 9.47 -11.68 -13.74
C LEU A 78 8.82 -12.51 -12.62
N THR A 79 9.40 -12.48 -11.42
CA THR A 79 8.87 -13.17 -10.24
C THR A 79 7.47 -12.67 -9.91
N LEU A 80 7.24 -11.35 -9.99
CA LEU A 80 5.93 -10.74 -9.77
C LEU A 80 4.90 -11.15 -10.83
N ILE A 81 5.29 -11.23 -12.10
CA ILE A 81 4.42 -11.71 -13.19
C ILE A 81 4.02 -13.17 -12.96
N VAL A 82 4.99 -14.03 -12.62
CA VAL A 82 4.71 -15.44 -12.30
C VAL A 82 3.79 -15.53 -11.07
N TYR A 83 4.04 -14.73 -10.03
CA TYR A 83 3.20 -14.69 -8.84
C TYR A 83 1.76 -14.25 -9.14
N LEU A 84 1.58 -13.26 -10.01
CA LEU A 84 0.26 -12.83 -10.50
C LEU A 84 -0.46 -13.93 -11.27
N CYS A 85 0.25 -14.65 -12.16
CA CYS A 85 -0.33 -15.78 -12.88
C CYS A 85 -0.73 -16.92 -11.93
N LEU A 86 0.08 -17.22 -10.92
CA LEU A 86 -0.26 -18.20 -9.87
C LEU A 86 -1.50 -17.77 -9.08
N GLY A 87 -1.60 -16.49 -8.70
CA GLY A 87 -2.81 -15.95 -8.06
C GLY A 87 -4.04 -16.07 -8.96
N ALA A 88 -3.93 -15.67 -10.23
CA ALA A 88 -5.02 -15.73 -11.21
C ALA A 88 -5.54 -17.16 -11.42
N THR A 89 -4.63 -18.12 -11.55
CA THR A 89 -4.97 -19.54 -11.73
C THR A 89 -5.60 -20.14 -10.47
N ALA A 90 -5.09 -19.81 -9.28
CA ALA A 90 -5.68 -20.25 -8.02
C ALA A 90 -7.11 -19.70 -7.81
N PHE A 91 -7.33 -18.40 -8.03
CA PHE A 91 -8.67 -17.81 -7.94
C PHE A 91 -9.62 -18.37 -8.99
N PHE A 92 -9.15 -18.60 -10.21
CA PHE A 92 -9.93 -19.30 -11.23
C PHE A 92 -10.31 -20.71 -10.75
N PHE A 93 -9.37 -21.48 -10.21
CA PHE A 93 -9.64 -22.84 -9.75
C PHE A 93 -10.66 -22.91 -8.60
N PHE A 94 -10.52 -22.05 -7.59
CA PHE A 94 -11.43 -22.06 -6.43
C PHE A 94 -12.83 -21.54 -6.78
N GLU A 95 -12.93 -20.47 -7.56
CA GLU A 95 -14.20 -19.75 -7.72
C GLU A 95 -14.95 -20.10 -9.02
N ASN A 96 -14.27 -20.62 -10.05
CA ASN A 96 -14.92 -20.86 -11.35
C ASN A 96 -16.05 -21.88 -11.26
N SER A 97 -15.85 -23.00 -10.56
CA SER A 97 -16.86 -24.07 -10.43
C SER A 97 -18.12 -23.59 -9.70
N HIS A 98 -17.94 -22.88 -8.58
CA HIS A 98 -19.03 -22.30 -7.79
C HIS A 98 -19.78 -21.21 -8.57
N ASN A 99 -19.04 -20.31 -9.22
CA ASN A 99 -19.63 -19.24 -10.02
C ASN A 99 -20.38 -19.78 -11.25
N GLU A 100 -19.86 -20.80 -11.92
CA GLU A 100 -20.55 -21.44 -13.04
C GLU A 100 -21.89 -22.03 -12.59
N ALA A 101 -21.95 -22.65 -11.40
CA ALA A 101 -23.21 -23.15 -10.83
C ALA A 101 -24.21 -22.03 -10.56
N ILE A 102 -23.76 -20.89 -10.01
CA ILE A 102 -24.60 -19.72 -9.76
C ILE A 102 -25.12 -19.12 -11.07
N VAL A 103 -24.23 -18.91 -12.05
CA VAL A 103 -24.57 -18.35 -13.36
C VAL A 103 -25.54 -19.28 -14.09
N ARG A 104 -25.33 -20.59 -14.03
CA ARG A 104 -26.21 -21.59 -14.63
C ARG A 104 -27.59 -21.56 -13.99
N ARG A 105 -27.66 -21.54 -12.64
CA ARG A 105 -28.93 -21.43 -11.90
C ARG A 105 -29.67 -20.13 -12.23
N HIS A 106 -28.95 -19.02 -12.31
CA HIS A 106 -29.53 -17.74 -12.69
C HIS A 106 -30.06 -17.75 -14.13
N SER A 107 -29.27 -18.25 -15.08
CA SER A 107 -29.68 -18.39 -16.48
C SER A 107 -30.93 -19.28 -16.64
N MET A 108 -30.99 -20.39 -15.89
CA MET A 108 -32.17 -21.24 -15.83
C MET A 108 -33.39 -20.51 -15.27
N ASN A 109 -33.25 -19.77 -14.16
CA ASN A 109 -34.33 -18.98 -13.59
C ASN A 109 -34.84 -17.89 -14.54
N VAL A 110 -33.94 -17.20 -15.25
CA VAL A 110 -34.30 -16.22 -16.27
C VAL A 110 -35.08 -16.88 -17.42
N ASN A 111 -34.64 -18.06 -17.87
CA ASN A 111 -35.33 -18.81 -18.92
C ASN A 111 -36.71 -19.33 -18.48
N VAL A 112 -36.85 -19.75 -17.22
CA VAL A 112 -38.12 -20.18 -16.63
C VAL A 112 -39.06 -18.98 -16.50
N ASN A 113 -38.59 -17.85 -15.95
CA ASN A 113 -39.37 -16.62 -15.87
C ASN A 113 -39.80 -16.14 -17.26
N ARG A 114 -38.90 -16.15 -18.25
CA ARG A 114 -39.23 -15.86 -19.66
C ARG A 114 -40.41 -16.67 -20.15
N ARG A 115 -40.40 -17.99 -19.92
CA ARG A 115 -41.48 -18.88 -20.33
C ARG A 115 -42.78 -18.61 -19.57
N HIS A 116 -42.71 -18.35 -18.26
CA HIS A 116 -43.91 -18.03 -17.46
C HIS A 116 -44.53 -16.71 -17.88
N TYR A 117 -43.74 -15.65 -18.09
CA TYR A 117 -44.23 -14.36 -18.56
C TYR A 117 -44.79 -14.44 -19.98
N ALA A 118 -44.10 -15.12 -20.90
CA ALA A 118 -44.61 -15.33 -22.25
C ALA A 118 -45.97 -16.06 -22.24
N ARG A 119 -46.12 -17.09 -21.38
CA ARG A 119 -47.41 -17.78 -21.20
C ARG A 119 -48.48 -16.88 -20.59
N ALA A 120 -48.15 -16.08 -19.58
CA ALA A 120 -49.10 -15.17 -18.94
C ALA A 120 -49.59 -14.06 -19.89
N ILE A 121 -48.69 -13.51 -20.70
CA ILE A 121 -49.01 -12.53 -21.75
C ILE A 121 -49.91 -13.20 -22.81
N SER A 122 -49.50 -14.36 -23.31
CA SER A 122 -50.29 -15.13 -24.29
C SER A 122 -51.69 -15.46 -23.75
N SER A 123 -51.80 -15.97 -22.53
CA SER A 123 -53.11 -16.28 -21.94
C SER A 123 -53.97 -15.03 -21.73
N ARG A 124 -53.39 -13.87 -21.39
CA ARG A 124 -54.18 -12.62 -21.29
C ARG A 124 -54.71 -12.14 -22.63
N ILE A 125 -53.92 -12.30 -23.70
CA ILE A 125 -54.32 -11.91 -25.05
C ILE A 125 -55.39 -12.87 -25.60
N PHE A 126 -55.23 -14.18 -25.42
CA PHE A 126 -56.12 -15.20 -25.99
C PHE A 126 -57.32 -15.58 -25.12
N ASN A 127 -57.31 -15.33 -23.80
CA ASN A 127 -58.44 -15.65 -22.92
C ASN A 127 -59.45 -14.50 -22.78
N ASP A 128 -59.10 -13.30 -23.28
CA ASP A 128 -60.08 -12.22 -23.39
C ASP A 128 -60.94 -12.50 -24.64
N THR A 129 -62.13 -13.06 -24.45
CA THR A 129 -63.04 -13.49 -25.53
C THR A 129 -63.43 -12.37 -26.50
N ARG A 130 -63.21 -11.08 -26.16
CA ARG A 130 -63.37 -9.95 -27.09
C ARG A 130 -62.19 -9.77 -28.06
N ASN A 131 -61.03 -10.32 -27.72
CA ASN A 131 -59.81 -10.30 -28.52
C ASN A 131 -59.67 -11.54 -29.44
N LEU A 132 -60.50 -12.57 -29.33
CA LEU A 132 -60.44 -13.68 -30.29
C LEU A 132 -61.00 -13.31 -31.69
N LEU A 133 -61.72 -12.19 -31.77
CA LEU A 133 -62.17 -11.56 -33.02
C LEU A 133 -61.17 -10.51 -33.54
N ILE A 134 -59.91 -10.52 -33.05
CA ILE A 134 -58.77 -9.80 -33.62
C ILE A 134 -58.46 -10.39 -34.99
N ILE A 135 -59.18 -10.02 -36.06
CA ILE A 135 -58.61 -9.78 -37.40
C ILE A 135 -59.53 -8.82 -38.21
N ILE A 136 -60.25 -7.87 -37.60
CA ILE A 136 -61.17 -7.00 -38.39
C ILE A 136 -61.06 -5.49 -38.07
N ASP A 137 -60.72 -5.08 -36.84
CA ASP A 137 -60.82 -3.66 -36.44
C ASP A 137 -59.49 -3.03 -35.97
N ARG A 138 -59.22 -1.81 -36.43
CA ARG A 138 -57.98 -1.05 -36.18
C ARG A 138 -57.85 -0.65 -34.70
N ASP A 139 -58.97 -0.28 -34.08
CA ASP A 139 -59.00 0.17 -32.69
C ASP A 139 -58.74 -0.96 -31.68
N GLN A 140 -59.08 -2.21 -32.03
CA GLN A 140 -58.75 -3.39 -31.20
C GLN A 140 -57.27 -3.74 -31.29
N THR A 141 -56.66 -3.52 -32.47
CA THR A 141 -55.23 -3.74 -32.69
C THR A 141 -54.38 -2.80 -31.83
N ASP A 142 -54.78 -1.53 -31.71
CA ASP A 142 -54.09 -0.53 -30.89
C ASP A 142 -54.14 -0.85 -29.39
N ARG A 143 -55.25 -1.40 -28.89
CA ARG A 143 -55.38 -1.82 -27.47
C ARG A 143 -54.49 -3.02 -27.13
N VAL A 144 -54.42 -4.00 -28.02
CA VAL A 144 -53.53 -5.16 -27.85
C VAL A 144 -52.07 -4.72 -27.92
N HIS A 145 -51.75 -3.80 -28.83
CA HIS A 145 -50.42 -3.22 -28.92
C HIS A 145 -50.03 -2.50 -27.62
N GLN A 146 -50.92 -1.68 -27.04
CA GLN A 146 -50.67 -1.02 -25.75
C GLN A 146 -50.49 -2.04 -24.61
N LEU A 147 -51.34 -3.06 -24.51
CA LEU A 147 -51.21 -4.12 -23.49
C LEU A 147 -49.91 -4.91 -23.63
N LEU A 148 -49.46 -5.16 -24.85
CA LEU A 148 -48.19 -5.83 -25.14
C LEU A 148 -47.01 -4.95 -24.71
N VAL A 149 -47.02 -3.67 -25.10
CA VAL A 149 -45.98 -2.70 -24.74
C VAL A 149 -45.89 -2.53 -23.23
N ASP A 150 -47.00 -2.40 -22.52
CA ASP A 150 -47.02 -2.28 -21.05
C ASP A 150 -46.53 -3.56 -20.35
N SER A 151 -46.88 -4.73 -20.89
CA SER A 151 -46.43 -6.01 -20.35
C SER A 151 -44.95 -6.25 -20.60
N LEU A 152 -44.44 -5.86 -21.78
CA LEU A 152 -43.01 -5.87 -22.11
C LEU A 152 -42.24 -4.90 -21.24
N ARG A 153 -42.73 -3.67 -21.05
CA ARG A 153 -42.10 -2.67 -20.19
C ARG A 153 -41.98 -3.15 -18.75
N LYS A 154 -43.06 -3.69 -18.16
CA LYS A 154 -43.03 -4.31 -16.82
C LYS A 154 -42.08 -5.51 -16.71
N TYR A 155 -41.87 -6.21 -17.82
CA TYR A 155 -40.96 -7.34 -17.88
C TYR A 155 -39.50 -6.87 -18.01
N GLU A 156 -39.21 -5.87 -18.85
CA GLU A 156 -37.91 -5.21 -18.96
C GLU A 156 -37.48 -4.57 -17.63
N ASP A 157 -38.40 -3.89 -16.94
CA ASP A 157 -38.14 -3.30 -15.61
C ASP A 157 -37.79 -4.35 -14.54
N ARG A 158 -38.22 -5.61 -14.72
CA ARG A 158 -37.93 -6.73 -13.80
C ARG A 158 -36.72 -7.56 -14.22
N LEU A 159 -36.23 -7.36 -15.44
CA LEU A 159 -35.11 -8.10 -15.99
C LEU A 159 -33.80 -7.39 -15.64
N ASP A 160 -33.25 -7.73 -14.48
CA ASP A 160 -31.90 -7.30 -14.09
C ASP A 160 -30.81 -8.12 -14.83
N ILE A 161 -30.91 -8.22 -16.17
CA ILE A 161 -30.05 -9.08 -17.00
C ILE A 161 -28.59 -8.60 -17.03
N LYS A 162 -28.30 -7.34 -16.65
CA LYS A 162 -26.99 -6.72 -16.90
C LYS A 162 -25.89 -7.06 -15.90
N VAL A 163 -26.20 -7.66 -14.75
CA VAL A 163 -25.24 -7.72 -13.63
C VAL A 163 -24.32 -8.96 -13.65
N LEU A 164 -24.78 -10.12 -14.13
CA LEU A 164 -24.03 -11.37 -13.91
C LEU A 164 -22.85 -11.64 -14.85
N VAL A 165 -22.81 -11.08 -16.06
CA VAL A 165 -21.70 -11.34 -17.00
C VAL A 165 -20.41 -10.65 -16.54
N ALA A 166 -20.53 -9.53 -15.82
CA ALA A 166 -19.44 -8.74 -15.26
C ALA A 166 -18.66 -9.48 -14.17
N THR A 167 -19.37 -10.28 -13.38
CA THR A 167 -18.88 -10.87 -12.13
C THR A 167 -18.32 -12.27 -12.34
N GLN A 168 -18.32 -12.80 -13.57
CA GLN A 168 -17.83 -14.14 -13.88
C GLN A 168 -16.33 -14.29 -13.59
N TRP A 169 -15.96 -15.45 -13.05
CA TRP A 169 -14.58 -15.87 -12.81
C TRP A 169 -13.95 -16.47 -14.06
N ASN A 170 -13.62 -15.62 -15.03
CA ASN A 170 -12.74 -15.96 -16.15
C ASN A 170 -11.27 -15.68 -15.78
N LEU A 171 -10.32 -16.37 -16.41
CA LEU A 171 -8.88 -16.24 -16.11
C LEU A 171 -8.40 -14.77 -16.09
N LEU A 172 -8.82 -13.95 -17.06
CA LEU A 172 -8.45 -12.54 -17.14
C LEU A 172 -9.09 -11.70 -16.02
N ASN A 173 -10.32 -12.02 -15.62
CA ASN A 173 -10.96 -11.37 -14.47
C ASN A 173 -10.33 -11.81 -13.16
N SER A 174 -9.91 -13.07 -13.03
CA SER A 174 -9.14 -13.58 -11.90
C SER A 174 -7.77 -12.90 -11.81
N PHE A 175 -7.13 -12.64 -12.96
CA PHE A 175 -5.89 -11.88 -13.03
C PHE A 175 -6.07 -10.44 -12.57
N ASN A 176 -7.08 -9.73 -13.08
CA ASN A 176 -7.38 -8.37 -12.64
C ASN A 176 -7.72 -8.29 -11.16
N TYR A 177 -8.46 -9.28 -10.65
CA TYR A 177 -8.74 -9.39 -9.21
C TYR A 177 -7.46 -9.58 -8.40
N ALA A 178 -6.61 -10.55 -8.76
CA ALA A 178 -5.34 -10.81 -8.10
C ALA A 178 -4.43 -9.57 -8.15
N TYR A 179 -4.40 -8.86 -9.27
CA TYR A 179 -3.61 -7.65 -9.44
C TYR A 179 -4.13 -6.47 -8.61
N GLY A 180 -5.44 -6.22 -8.63
CA GLY A 180 -6.08 -5.20 -7.80
C GLY A 180 -5.88 -5.45 -6.30
N LEU A 181 -5.80 -6.72 -5.91
CA LEU A 181 -5.52 -7.14 -4.55
C LEU A 181 -4.06 -6.84 -4.13
N LEU A 182 -3.07 -7.05 -5.01
CA LEU A 182 -1.67 -6.65 -4.77
C LEU A 182 -1.47 -5.14 -4.71
N LEU A 183 -2.25 -4.41 -5.51
CA LEU A 183 -2.30 -2.95 -5.54
C LEU A 183 -2.98 -2.33 -4.32
N THR A 184 -3.48 -3.16 -3.39
CA THR A 184 -4.28 -2.77 -2.22
C THR A 184 -5.52 -1.94 -2.56
N LEU A 185 -5.93 -1.92 -3.83
CA LEU A 185 -7.19 -1.32 -4.25
C LEU A 185 -8.36 -2.19 -3.83
N GLY A 186 -8.20 -3.53 -3.81
CA GLY A 186 -9.34 -4.42 -3.64
C GLY A 186 -10.31 -4.36 -4.82
N HIS A 187 -11.29 -5.26 -4.83
CA HIS A 187 -12.38 -5.25 -5.80
C HIS A 187 -13.69 -5.27 -5.05
N ASP A 188 -14.49 -4.23 -5.26
CA ASP A 188 -15.76 -4.06 -4.56
C ASP A 188 -16.88 -4.92 -5.17
N SER A 189 -16.86 -5.09 -6.50
CA SER A 189 -17.88 -5.87 -7.22
C SER A 189 -17.63 -7.37 -7.23
N LYS A 190 -16.47 -7.83 -6.76
CA LYS A 190 -16.04 -9.22 -6.93
C LYS A 190 -15.19 -9.67 -5.76
N ILE A 191 -15.75 -10.53 -4.93
CA ILE A 191 -15.14 -11.09 -3.73
C ILE A 191 -15.26 -12.62 -3.82
N PRO A 192 -14.24 -13.40 -3.43
CA PRO A 192 -14.34 -14.84 -3.38
C PRO A 192 -15.45 -15.26 -2.40
N GLU A 193 -16.37 -16.09 -2.88
CA GLU A 193 -17.46 -16.61 -2.06
C GLU A 193 -17.07 -17.92 -1.38
N THR A 194 -16.09 -18.64 -1.94
CA THR A 194 -15.64 -19.91 -1.36
C THR A 194 -14.69 -19.66 -0.18
N ILE A 195 -14.79 -20.51 0.85
CA ILE A 195 -13.88 -20.47 2.00
C ILE A 195 -12.42 -20.62 1.53
N GLY A 196 -12.17 -21.50 0.55
CA GLY A 196 -10.85 -21.70 -0.04
C GLY A 196 -10.29 -20.43 -0.69
N GLY A 197 -11.11 -19.74 -1.50
CA GLY A 197 -10.74 -18.47 -2.13
C GLY A 197 -10.50 -17.35 -1.11
N GLN A 198 -11.26 -17.30 -0.02
CA GLN A 198 -11.09 -16.32 1.06
C GLN A 198 -9.80 -16.55 1.88
N VAL A 199 -9.52 -17.80 2.27
CA VAL A 199 -8.27 -18.12 2.98
C VAL A 199 -7.06 -17.89 2.07
N PHE A 200 -7.16 -18.27 0.80
CA PHE A 200 -6.10 -18.03 -0.18
C PHE A 200 -5.83 -16.54 -0.38
N SER A 201 -6.86 -15.69 -0.46
CA SER A 201 -6.69 -14.24 -0.66
C SER A 201 -5.94 -13.57 0.51
N LEU A 202 -6.17 -14.02 1.74
CA LEU A 202 -5.43 -13.57 2.93
C LEU A 202 -3.94 -13.93 2.84
N VAL A 203 -3.62 -15.18 2.54
CA VAL A 203 -2.21 -15.61 2.42
C VAL A 203 -1.53 -14.94 1.22
N TYR A 204 -2.24 -14.83 0.10
CA TYR A 204 -1.76 -14.21 -1.13
C TYR A 204 -1.43 -12.72 -0.95
N THR A 205 -2.26 -11.98 -0.20
CA THR A 205 -2.01 -10.55 0.10
C THR A 205 -0.84 -10.36 1.04
N LEU A 206 -0.72 -11.18 2.08
CA LEU A 206 0.35 -11.09 3.08
C LEU A 206 1.75 -11.15 2.45
N ILE A 207 1.93 -12.03 1.46
CA ILE A 207 3.21 -12.19 0.74
C ILE A 207 3.29 -11.25 -0.46
N GLY A 208 2.18 -11.10 -1.18
CA GLY A 208 2.14 -10.43 -2.46
C GLY A 208 2.27 -8.91 -2.36
N VAL A 209 1.66 -8.27 -1.36
CA VAL A 209 1.70 -6.81 -1.21
C VAL A 209 3.14 -6.32 -0.96
N PRO A 210 3.91 -6.87 0.01
CA PRO A 210 5.32 -6.51 0.18
C PRO A 210 6.16 -6.77 -1.09
N LEU A 211 5.93 -7.90 -1.77
CA LEU A 211 6.63 -8.23 -3.01
C LEU A 211 6.34 -7.20 -4.12
N PHE A 212 5.08 -6.79 -4.27
CA PHE A 212 4.64 -5.83 -5.27
C PHE A 212 5.25 -4.45 -5.03
N PHE A 213 5.04 -3.85 -3.86
CA PHE A 213 5.58 -2.53 -3.53
C PHE A 213 7.11 -2.52 -3.52
N GLY A 214 7.73 -3.59 -3.01
CA GLY A 214 9.18 -3.77 -3.06
C GLY A 214 9.72 -3.81 -4.49
N THR A 215 9.04 -4.53 -5.40
CA THR A 215 9.40 -4.59 -6.82
C THR A 215 9.30 -3.22 -7.48
N VAL A 216 8.17 -2.51 -7.31
CA VAL A 216 7.99 -1.15 -7.86
C VAL A 216 9.05 -0.21 -7.32
N PHE A 217 9.33 -0.25 -6.01
CA PHE A 217 10.37 0.56 -5.39
C PHE A 217 11.77 0.29 -5.99
N VAL A 218 12.15 -0.98 -6.13
CA VAL A 218 13.45 -1.38 -6.72
C VAL A 218 13.53 -0.93 -8.18
N VAL A 219 12.47 -1.13 -8.98
CA VAL A 219 12.42 -0.67 -10.37
C VAL A 219 12.58 0.85 -10.46
N VAL A 220 11.83 1.61 -9.66
CA VAL A 220 11.93 3.07 -9.64
C VAL A 220 13.33 3.51 -9.20
N ARG A 221 13.89 2.91 -8.13
CA ARG A 221 15.17 3.32 -7.55
C ARG A 221 16.39 2.97 -8.40
N TYR A 222 16.39 1.82 -9.08
CA TYR A 222 17.54 1.35 -9.84
C TYR A 222 17.44 1.56 -11.35
N THR A 223 16.23 1.64 -11.90
CA THR A 223 16.03 1.89 -13.33
C THR A 223 15.71 3.35 -13.62
N ILE A 224 14.75 3.95 -12.92
CA ILE A 224 14.25 5.30 -13.26
C ILE A 224 15.08 6.40 -12.60
N PHE A 225 15.32 6.31 -11.29
CA PHE A 225 16.00 7.34 -10.50
C PHE A 225 17.40 7.73 -11.01
N PRO A 226 18.25 6.80 -11.51
CA PRO A 226 19.55 7.17 -12.10
C PRO A 226 19.45 8.20 -13.23
N HIS A 227 18.39 8.17 -14.05
CA HIS A 227 18.18 9.17 -15.10
C HIS A 227 17.88 10.57 -14.55
N PHE A 228 17.37 10.67 -13.32
CA PHE A 228 17.12 11.93 -12.63
C PHE A 228 18.31 12.42 -11.80
N THR A 229 19.28 11.57 -11.48
CA THR A 229 20.50 11.98 -10.74
C THR A 229 21.23 13.22 -11.28
N PRO A 230 21.42 13.43 -12.60
CA PRO A 230 22.04 14.66 -13.11
C PRO A 230 21.20 15.93 -12.80
N LEU A 231 19.87 15.79 -12.82
CA LEU A 231 18.93 16.86 -12.46
C LEU A 231 18.93 17.14 -10.95
N LEU A 232 19.40 16.21 -10.11
CA LEU A 232 19.44 16.37 -8.65
C LEU A 232 20.77 16.96 -8.13
N SER A 233 21.66 17.40 -9.01
CA SER A 233 22.97 17.97 -8.66
C SER A 233 22.85 19.24 -7.80
N THR A 234 22.11 20.24 -8.26
CA THR A 234 21.94 21.55 -7.59
C THR A 234 20.56 21.72 -6.97
N SER A 235 20.46 22.54 -5.92
CA SER A 235 19.19 22.79 -5.20
C SER A 235 18.08 23.28 -6.13
N ARG A 236 18.38 24.25 -7.02
CA ARG A 236 17.41 24.78 -8.00
C ARG A 236 16.92 23.70 -8.97
N ARG A 237 17.80 22.81 -9.44
CA ARG A 237 17.42 21.72 -10.35
C ARG A 237 16.62 20.60 -9.65
N ARG A 238 16.81 20.39 -8.35
CA ARG A 238 15.96 19.47 -7.55
C ARG A 238 14.51 19.95 -7.48
N TRP A 239 14.31 21.24 -7.19
CA TRP A 239 12.97 21.82 -7.20
C TRP A 239 12.35 21.75 -8.59
N LEU A 240 13.12 22.01 -9.65
CA LEU A 240 12.66 21.82 -11.02
C LEU A 240 12.22 20.36 -11.27
N ALA A 241 13.02 19.37 -10.88
CA ALA A 241 12.69 17.96 -11.03
C ALA A 241 11.42 17.58 -10.25
N PHE A 242 11.27 18.10 -9.02
CA PHE A 242 10.05 17.93 -8.22
C PHE A 242 8.81 18.48 -8.94
N PHE A 243 8.86 19.72 -9.43
CA PHE A 243 7.75 20.33 -10.18
C PHE A 243 7.44 19.59 -11.48
N LEU A 244 8.47 19.15 -12.22
CA LEU A 244 8.27 18.38 -13.45
C LEU A 244 7.60 17.03 -13.20
N VAL A 245 8.07 16.27 -12.20
CA VAL A 245 7.47 14.98 -11.84
C VAL A 245 6.05 15.17 -11.29
N SER A 246 5.83 16.21 -10.48
CA SER A 246 4.49 16.55 -9.96
C SER A 246 3.53 16.97 -11.07
N ALA A 247 3.97 17.77 -12.04
CA ALA A 247 3.17 18.16 -13.19
C ALA A 247 2.83 16.96 -14.08
N PHE A 248 3.79 16.06 -14.28
CA PHE A 248 3.57 14.82 -15.02
C PHE A 248 2.58 13.90 -14.30
N LEU A 249 2.69 13.74 -12.98
CA LEU A 249 1.72 13.00 -12.18
C LEU A 249 0.31 13.60 -12.29
N PHE A 250 0.19 14.92 -12.20
CA PHE A 250 -1.08 15.61 -12.38
C PHE A 250 -1.70 15.35 -13.76
N LEU A 251 -0.92 15.51 -14.83
CA LEU A 251 -1.38 15.21 -16.20
C LEU A 251 -1.76 13.74 -16.36
N TRP A 252 -1.00 12.83 -15.75
CA TRP A 252 -1.28 11.39 -15.76
C TRP A 252 -2.60 11.06 -15.06
N THR A 253 -2.89 11.71 -13.92
CA THR A 253 -4.18 11.54 -13.22
C THR A 253 -5.36 12.10 -14.02
N ILE A 254 -5.18 13.20 -14.75
CA ILE A 254 -6.20 13.71 -15.67
C ILE A 254 -6.44 12.71 -16.80
N LEU A 255 -5.38 12.13 -17.39
CA LEU A 255 -5.52 11.12 -18.43
C LEU A 255 -6.28 9.88 -17.92
N LEU A 256 -5.95 9.40 -16.72
CA LEU A 256 -6.66 8.30 -16.08
C LEU A 256 -8.15 8.62 -15.86
N SER A 257 -8.45 9.85 -15.41
CA SER A 257 -9.82 10.36 -15.26
C SER A 257 -10.59 10.39 -16.58
N LEU A 258 -9.98 10.92 -17.65
CA LEU A 258 -10.60 10.98 -18.97
C LEU A 258 -10.90 9.59 -19.52
N LEU A 259 -9.99 8.63 -19.31
CA LEU A 259 -10.24 7.25 -19.67
C LEU A 259 -11.44 6.71 -18.92
N LEU A 260 -11.47 6.83 -17.59
CA LEU A 260 -12.60 6.38 -16.75
C LEU A 260 -13.93 7.02 -17.18
N TYR A 261 -13.92 8.32 -17.46
CA TYR A 261 -15.07 9.08 -17.93
C TYR A 261 -15.60 8.54 -19.26
N SER A 262 -14.72 8.28 -20.24
CA SER A 262 -15.10 7.81 -21.58
C SER A 262 -15.89 6.50 -21.58
N ARG A 263 -15.72 5.65 -20.56
CA ARG A 263 -16.38 4.34 -20.48
C ARG A 263 -17.53 4.30 -19.50
N THR A 264 -17.45 5.05 -18.40
CA THR A 264 -18.53 5.07 -17.42
C THR A 264 -19.66 6.01 -17.82
N GLY A 265 -19.39 7.03 -18.64
CA GLY A 265 -20.39 8.01 -19.09
C GLY A 265 -21.02 8.82 -17.95
N ARG A 266 -20.44 8.77 -16.75
CA ARG A 266 -20.86 9.47 -15.53
C ARG A 266 -20.17 10.83 -15.43
N ASP A 267 -20.56 11.63 -14.44
CA ASP A 267 -19.93 12.92 -14.15
C ASP A 267 -18.39 12.84 -14.11
N TYR A 268 -17.73 13.73 -14.87
CA TYR A 268 -16.25 13.82 -14.94
C TYR A 268 -15.61 13.97 -13.56
N TRP A 269 -16.23 14.73 -12.66
CA TRP A 269 -15.73 14.93 -11.30
C TRP A 269 -15.64 13.63 -10.50
N THR A 270 -16.58 12.71 -10.71
CA THR A 270 -16.54 11.39 -10.06
C THR A 270 -15.40 10.55 -10.62
N ALA A 271 -15.18 10.58 -11.93
CA ALA A 271 -14.06 9.88 -12.57
C ALA A 271 -12.71 10.44 -12.09
N LEU A 272 -12.58 11.76 -11.96
CA LEU A 272 -11.37 12.42 -11.45
C LEU A 272 -11.11 12.06 -10.00
N TYR A 273 -12.16 12.10 -9.18
CA TYR A 273 -12.11 11.70 -7.78
C TYR A 273 -11.63 10.23 -7.64
N VAL A 274 -12.24 9.30 -8.37
CA VAL A 274 -11.82 7.89 -8.37
C VAL A 274 -10.38 7.74 -8.86
N ALA A 275 -9.97 8.45 -9.91
CA ALA A 275 -8.60 8.40 -10.43
C ALA A 275 -7.56 8.85 -9.38
N VAL A 276 -7.79 9.98 -8.71
CA VAL A 276 -6.88 10.53 -7.71
C VAL A 276 -6.69 9.57 -6.54
N PHE A 277 -7.80 9.06 -5.98
CA PHE A 277 -7.72 8.12 -4.85
C PHE A 277 -7.14 6.77 -5.26
N ALA A 278 -7.49 6.25 -6.45
CA ALA A 278 -6.91 5.02 -6.97
C ALA A 278 -5.38 5.16 -7.18
N SER A 279 -4.89 6.31 -7.66
CA SER A 279 -3.45 6.58 -7.76
C SER A 279 -2.74 6.57 -6.39
N MET A 280 -3.46 6.88 -5.31
CA MET A 280 -2.98 6.77 -3.93
C MET A 280 -3.25 5.39 -3.30
N THR A 281 -3.68 4.40 -4.10
CA THR A 281 -4.07 3.05 -3.65
C THR A 281 -5.25 3.04 -2.67
N ILE A 282 -6.04 4.11 -2.64
CA ILE A 282 -7.26 4.22 -1.85
C ILE A 282 -8.45 3.92 -2.76
N GLN A 283 -9.24 2.92 -2.39
CA GLN A 283 -10.46 2.59 -3.10
C GLN A 283 -11.63 3.41 -2.55
N ILE A 284 -12.36 4.09 -3.44
CA ILE A 284 -13.61 4.74 -3.06
C ILE A 284 -14.76 4.20 -3.89
N ASN A 285 -15.69 3.55 -3.20
CA ASN A 285 -16.90 3.00 -3.78
C ASN A 285 -17.99 4.06 -3.84
N ARG A 286 -17.94 4.93 -4.86
CA ARG A 286 -19.07 5.81 -5.21
C ARG A 286 -19.52 5.53 -6.63
N GLY A 287 -20.32 4.47 -6.77
CA GLY A 287 -21.19 4.26 -7.92
C GLY A 287 -20.54 3.68 -9.18
N THR A 288 -19.24 3.38 -9.21
CA THR A 288 -18.64 2.64 -10.34
C THR A 288 -19.11 1.18 -10.42
N SER A 289 -19.79 0.68 -9.39
CA SER A 289 -20.33 -0.67 -9.23
C SER A 289 -21.44 -1.04 -10.22
N THR A 290 -21.93 -0.11 -11.06
CA THR A 290 -23.08 -0.37 -11.96
C THR A 290 -22.73 -0.64 -13.42
N LEU A 291 -21.47 -0.53 -13.84
CA LEU A 291 -21.09 -0.93 -15.21
C LEU A 291 -20.00 -2.01 -15.22
N PRO A 292 -20.27 -3.17 -15.86
CA PRO A 292 -19.25 -4.16 -16.18
C PRO A 292 -18.16 -3.51 -17.02
N LEU A 293 -17.01 -3.20 -16.45
CA LEU A 293 -15.87 -2.79 -17.25
C LEU A 293 -15.32 -4.03 -17.96
N PRO A 294 -15.05 -3.97 -19.27
CA PRO A 294 -14.47 -5.09 -19.98
C PRO A 294 -13.10 -5.45 -19.37
N PRO A 295 -12.73 -6.74 -19.31
CA PRO A 295 -11.57 -7.19 -18.55
C PRO A 295 -10.25 -6.53 -19.00
N LEU A 296 -10.07 -6.35 -20.31
CA LEU A 296 -8.87 -5.69 -20.86
C LEU A 296 -8.77 -4.22 -20.46
N TYR A 297 -9.91 -3.55 -20.34
CA TYR A 297 -9.96 -2.15 -19.95
C TYR A 297 -9.65 -1.99 -18.46
N LEU A 298 -10.17 -2.89 -17.62
CA LEU A 298 -9.80 -2.94 -16.21
C LEU A 298 -8.29 -3.17 -16.02
N LEU A 299 -7.70 -4.09 -16.80
CA LEU A 299 -6.25 -4.31 -16.80
C LEU A 299 -5.49 -3.03 -17.14
N SER A 300 -5.95 -2.28 -18.15
CA SER A 300 -5.31 -1.01 -18.54
C SER A 300 -5.36 0.03 -17.42
N ILE A 301 -6.48 0.12 -16.68
CA ILE A 301 -6.61 1.00 -15.52
C ILE A 301 -5.62 0.58 -14.43
N LEU A 302 -5.55 -0.71 -14.10
CA LEU A 302 -4.64 -1.22 -13.08
C LEU A 302 -3.18 -0.92 -13.43
N LEU A 303 -2.79 -1.12 -14.70
CA LEU A 303 -1.46 -0.74 -15.19
C LEU A 303 -1.21 0.77 -15.02
N MET A 304 -2.17 1.63 -15.39
CA MET A 304 -2.02 3.07 -15.22
C MET A 304 -1.92 3.51 -13.75
N VAL A 305 -2.62 2.83 -12.85
CA VAL A 305 -2.48 3.03 -11.41
C VAL A 305 -1.07 2.65 -10.94
N THR A 306 -0.49 1.55 -11.43
CA THR A 306 0.90 1.21 -11.08
C THR A 306 1.93 2.21 -11.54
N VAL A 307 1.73 2.83 -12.72
CA VAL A 307 2.56 3.95 -13.17
C VAL A 307 2.41 5.14 -12.23
N SER A 308 1.19 5.47 -11.82
CA SER A 308 0.93 6.54 -10.84
C SER A 308 1.66 6.30 -9.52
N LEU A 309 1.60 5.06 -9.01
CA LEU A 309 2.30 4.66 -7.80
C LEU A 309 3.82 4.76 -7.95
N GLY A 310 4.37 4.35 -9.10
CA GLY A 310 5.79 4.51 -9.42
C GLY A 310 6.24 5.97 -9.43
N LEU A 311 5.41 6.88 -9.97
CA LEU A 311 5.65 8.32 -9.95
C LEU A 311 5.60 8.91 -8.53
N LEU A 312 4.65 8.47 -7.69
CA LEU A 312 4.59 8.87 -6.29
C LEU A 312 5.83 8.42 -5.50
N ILE A 313 6.30 7.18 -5.73
CA ILE A 313 7.54 6.68 -5.14
C ILE A 313 8.74 7.50 -5.64
N LEU A 314 8.79 7.84 -6.93
CA LEU A 314 9.86 8.69 -7.47
C LEU A 314 9.87 10.07 -6.80
N LEU A 315 8.68 10.69 -6.63
CA LEU A 315 8.54 11.97 -5.95
C LEU A 315 9.06 11.89 -4.51
N ALA A 316 8.67 10.83 -3.77
CA ALA A 316 9.14 10.58 -2.42
C ALA A 316 10.68 10.45 -2.37
N LEU A 317 11.28 9.71 -3.31
CA LEU A 317 12.75 9.57 -3.39
C LEU A 317 13.46 10.91 -3.64
N ILE A 318 12.91 11.78 -4.50
CA ILE A 318 13.44 13.12 -4.76
C ILE A 318 13.39 13.98 -3.50
N VAL A 319 12.27 13.95 -2.76
CA VAL A 319 12.10 14.68 -1.50
C VAL A 319 13.07 14.15 -0.44
N CYS A 320 13.22 12.84 -0.30
CA CYS A 320 14.17 12.23 0.63
C CYS A 320 15.62 12.61 0.32
N ASP A 321 16.04 12.61 -0.96
CA ASP A 321 17.39 13.05 -1.36
C ASP A 321 17.62 14.54 -1.06
N ALA A 322 16.61 15.37 -1.30
CA ALA A 322 16.67 16.79 -0.97
C ALA A 322 16.84 17.00 0.54
N TYR A 323 16.05 16.30 1.36
CA TYR A 323 16.10 16.39 2.81
C TYR A 323 17.44 15.90 3.37
N ALA A 324 17.92 14.73 2.95
CA ALA A 324 19.19 14.15 3.40
C ALA A 324 20.38 15.10 3.16
N LYS A 325 20.42 15.74 1.99
CA LYS A 325 21.49 16.70 1.65
C LYS A 325 21.35 18.03 2.39
N CYS A 326 20.13 18.48 2.70
CA CYS A 326 19.92 19.63 3.57
C CYS A 326 20.40 19.36 5.01
N CYS A 327 20.10 18.18 5.55
CA CYS A 327 20.59 17.74 6.86
C CYS A 327 22.12 17.69 6.92
N MET A 328 22.78 17.10 5.90
CA MET A 328 24.24 17.08 5.83
C MET A 328 24.85 18.48 5.77
N ARG A 329 24.30 19.40 4.93
CA ARG A 329 24.79 20.78 4.87
C ARG A 329 24.64 21.53 6.19
N ARG A 330 23.54 21.30 6.92
CA ARG A 330 23.33 21.89 8.24
C ARG A 330 24.37 21.36 9.24
N SER A 331 24.59 20.05 9.27
CA SER A 331 25.61 19.43 10.14
C SER A 331 27.02 19.97 9.86
N SER A 332 27.39 20.12 8.59
CA SER A 332 28.70 20.68 8.22
C SER A 332 28.86 22.15 8.62
N ARG A 333 27.79 22.95 8.58
CA ARG A 333 27.82 24.34 9.04
C ARG A 333 27.99 24.43 10.54
N LEU A 334 27.24 23.64 11.32
CA LEU A 334 27.41 23.58 12.77
C LEU A 334 28.85 23.23 13.15
N HIS A 335 29.45 22.20 12.53
CA HIS A 335 30.86 21.87 12.79
C HIS A 335 31.83 22.99 12.39
N ALA A 336 31.56 23.73 11.31
CA ALA A 336 32.40 24.87 10.93
C ALA A 336 32.30 26.00 11.95
N ASP A 337 31.09 26.30 12.43
CA ASP A 337 30.85 27.33 13.45
C ASP A 337 31.49 26.94 14.79
N ASP A 338 31.43 25.66 15.18
CA ASP A 338 32.10 25.13 16.38
C ASP A 338 33.64 25.26 16.30
N VAL A 339 34.21 24.97 15.12
CA VAL A 339 35.67 25.09 14.89
C VAL A 339 36.11 26.56 14.92
N VAL A 340 35.32 27.47 14.36
CA VAL A 340 35.60 28.92 14.41
C VAL A 340 35.51 29.44 15.85
N ALA A 341 34.46 29.06 16.59
CA ALA A 341 34.31 29.44 17.99
C ALA A 341 35.46 28.90 18.87
N ALA A 342 35.93 27.68 18.63
CA ALA A 342 37.09 27.11 19.32
C ALA A 342 38.40 27.85 18.98
N ALA A 343 38.57 28.27 17.72
CA ALA A 343 39.73 29.06 17.30
C ALA A 343 39.75 30.45 17.95
N GLU A 344 38.61 31.14 18.01
CA GLU A 344 38.47 32.44 18.69
C GLU A 344 38.73 32.33 20.20
N ALA A 345 38.22 31.27 20.85
CA ALA A 345 38.50 31.01 22.26
C ALA A 345 39.99 30.73 22.55
N SER A 346 40.71 30.14 21.59
CA SER A 346 42.15 29.91 21.70
C SER A 346 43.00 31.17 21.47
N ALA A 347 42.53 32.08 20.61
CA ALA A 347 43.20 33.34 20.31
C ALA A 347 43.13 34.36 21.46
N HIS A 348 42.13 34.22 22.34
CA HIS A 348 41.96 35.10 23.50
C HIS A 348 42.73 34.63 24.76
N LYS A 349 43.52 33.55 24.68
CA LYS A 349 44.44 33.20 25.78
C LYS A 349 45.59 34.21 25.81
N PRO A 350 45.85 34.89 26.94
CA PRO A 350 46.98 35.78 27.05
C PRO A 350 48.27 34.99 26.79
N LYS A 351 49.10 35.50 25.86
CA LYS A 351 50.42 34.94 25.59
C LYS A 351 51.27 35.16 26.85
N VAL A 352 51.37 34.14 27.69
CA VAL A 352 52.35 34.09 28.75
C VAL A 352 53.72 33.88 28.07
N THR A 353 54.44 34.97 27.84
CA THR A 353 55.82 34.91 27.39
C THR A 353 56.71 34.65 28.59
N VAL A 354 57.27 33.44 28.67
CA VAL A 354 58.30 33.10 29.64
C VAL A 354 59.59 33.75 29.17
N ILE A 355 60.04 34.78 29.89
CA ILE A 355 61.34 35.41 29.67
C ILE A 355 62.32 34.63 30.55
N VAL A 356 63.32 34.01 29.92
CA VAL A 356 64.41 33.32 30.61
C VAL A 356 65.57 34.30 30.65
N ASP A 357 65.98 34.68 31.85
CA ASP A 357 67.10 35.61 32.04
C ASP A 357 68.44 34.89 31.87
N GLU A 358 69.53 35.64 31.67
CA GLU A 358 70.88 35.06 31.41
C GLU A 358 71.42 34.18 32.56
N ALA A 359 70.79 34.24 33.74
CA ALA A 359 71.08 33.38 34.89
C ALA A 359 70.36 32.00 34.86
N GLY A 360 69.48 31.74 33.88
CA GLY A 360 68.77 30.47 33.73
C GLY A 360 67.52 30.31 34.61
N GLU A 361 67.09 31.36 35.33
CA GLU A 361 65.83 31.35 36.07
C GLU A 361 64.68 31.88 35.20
N SER A 362 63.60 31.10 35.10
CA SER A 362 62.41 31.44 34.32
C SER A 362 61.38 32.15 35.20
N HIS A 363 61.08 33.42 34.91
CA HIS A 363 59.98 34.14 35.55
C HIS A 363 58.79 34.27 34.60
N ILE A 364 57.59 34.02 35.15
CA ILE A 364 56.31 34.17 34.45
C ILE A 364 55.88 35.63 34.62
N ALA A 365 56.04 36.44 33.57
CA ALA A 365 55.47 37.78 33.52
C ALA A 365 54.02 37.68 33.04
N HIS A 366 53.08 38.20 33.84
CA HIS A 366 51.65 38.25 33.52
C HIS A 366 51.29 39.46 32.67
#